data_AF-A0A954GMR4-F1
#
_entry.id   AF-A0A954GMR4-F1
#
_cell.length_a   1.000
_cell.length_b   1.000
_cell.length_c   1.000
_cell.angle_alpha   90.00
_cell.angle_beta   90.00
_cell.angle_gamma   90.00
#
_symmetry.space_group_name_H-M   'P 1'
#
loop_
_entity.id
_entity.type
_entity.pdbx_description
1 polymer ?
#
loop_
_entity_poly.entity_id
_entity_poly.type
_entity_poly.pdbx_seq_one_letter_code
_entity_poly.pdbx_strand_id
1 'polypeptide(L)'
;FSVTIPPQWRHGLEDLPGYDSKSHIVRLTTDLTVTSDGDGNSVGFLGRAHPLVRRALDRVRNLSFGGAAERRDDPRASAVTANVPNPQLLLTFLGRVSSQNGRELERVLAVQITENGEATVFESADDWRTFADPDKAIRTTDLWVDHFENWAQQAIETASAEASQGFQPIADAFLKERRDALKRERDQQVKWLQSRCDDITGTGRATHVQRGLFDEPESTTARGPRAPWQTLDDPAERLAAYFTDRNQSTGSRFEAEGVLRLYEQRMKQLDALSDLREPEVMPLGILMLMPEVN
;
A
#
# COMPACT_ATOMS: atom_id res chain seq x y z
N PHE A 1 28.34 1.49 12.26
CA PHE A 1 28.91 0.39 11.45
C PHE A 1 29.30 0.92 10.08
N SER A 2 30.09 0.19 9.29
CA SER A 2 30.58 0.63 7.97
C SER A 2 30.31 -0.41 6.89
N VAL A 3 29.94 0.03 5.69
CA VAL A 3 29.65 -0.85 4.55
C VAL A 3 30.41 -0.38 3.32
N THR A 4 31.09 -1.30 2.65
CA THR A 4 31.75 -1.04 1.37
C THR A 4 30.73 -1.08 0.24
N ILE A 5 30.66 -0.01 -0.56
CA ILE A 5 29.64 0.14 -1.60
C ILE A 5 30.13 -0.41 -2.94
N PRO A 6 29.37 -1.33 -3.57
CA PRO A 6 29.68 -1.83 -4.91
C PRO A 6 29.70 -0.71 -5.95
N PRO A 7 30.53 -0.77 -7.00
CA PRO A 7 30.66 0.27 -8.04
C PRO A 7 29.32 0.77 -8.59
N GLN A 8 28.40 -0.16 -8.88
CA GLN A 8 27.07 0.13 -9.42
C GLN A 8 26.15 0.93 -8.47
N TRP A 9 26.50 1.03 -7.19
CA TRP A 9 25.70 1.71 -6.17
C TRP A 9 26.29 3.06 -5.75
N ARG A 10 27.42 3.49 -6.33
CA ARG A 10 28.16 4.68 -5.90
C ARG A 10 27.56 6.00 -6.38
N HIS A 11 26.89 6.00 -7.54
CA HIS A 11 26.35 7.21 -8.16
C HIS A 11 25.35 7.94 -7.24
N GLY A 12 25.49 9.25 -7.03
CA GLY A 12 24.55 10.05 -6.23
C GLY A 12 24.56 9.73 -4.72
N LEU A 13 25.64 9.13 -4.21
CA LEU A 13 25.90 9.06 -2.77
C LEU A 13 26.87 10.15 -2.29
N GLU A 14 27.42 10.96 -3.21
CA GLU A 14 28.48 11.95 -2.96
C GLU A 14 28.12 13.00 -1.90
N ASP A 15 26.85 13.37 -1.81
CA ASP A 15 26.35 14.35 -0.83
C ASP A 15 25.80 13.70 0.46
N LEU A 16 25.92 12.37 0.62
CA LEU A 16 25.38 11.70 1.79
C LEU A 16 26.32 11.80 3.00
N PRO A 17 25.80 12.12 4.19
CA PRO A 17 26.55 12.06 5.43
C PRO A 17 27.17 10.66 5.62
N GLY A 18 28.45 10.63 5.93
CA GLY A 18 29.22 9.40 6.17
C GLY A 18 29.66 8.60 4.95
N TYR A 19 29.37 9.04 3.71
CA TYR A 19 30.00 8.45 2.53
C TYR A 19 31.41 9.02 2.29
N ASP A 20 32.38 8.14 2.14
CA ASP A 20 33.74 8.47 1.71
C ASP A 20 33.95 8.01 0.27
N SER A 21 34.07 8.97 -0.63
CA SER A 21 34.26 8.73 -2.06
C SER A 21 35.61 8.10 -2.41
N LYS A 22 36.63 8.25 -1.56
CA LYS A 22 37.99 7.69 -1.78
C LYS A 22 38.08 6.23 -1.38
N SER A 23 37.52 5.87 -0.23
CA SER A 23 37.51 4.49 0.27
C SER A 23 36.31 3.69 -0.21
N HIS A 24 35.30 4.35 -0.78
CA HIS A 24 34.01 3.76 -1.18
C HIS A 24 33.27 3.11 0.01
N ILE A 25 33.47 3.65 1.20
CA ILE A 25 32.85 3.19 2.45
C ILE A 25 31.77 4.18 2.85
N VAL A 26 30.61 3.67 3.27
CA VAL A 26 29.60 4.47 3.97
C VAL A 26 29.60 4.07 5.43
N ARG A 27 29.77 5.06 6.32
CA ARG A 27 29.62 4.91 7.76
C ARG A 27 28.17 5.21 8.13
N LEU A 28 27.53 4.25 8.79
CA LEU A 28 26.09 4.26 9.08
C LEU A 28 25.82 4.08 10.57
N THR A 29 24.74 4.70 11.03
CA THR A 29 24.16 4.54 12.37
C THR A 29 22.65 4.34 12.28
N THR A 30 22.07 3.60 13.23
CA THR A 30 20.62 3.50 13.44
C THR A 30 20.14 4.39 14.58
N ASP A 31 21.05 5.11 15.23
CA ASP A 31 20.76 6.10 16.27
C ASP A 31 20.77 7.50 15.67
N LEU A 32 19.65 8.22 15.79
CA LEU A 32 19.45 9.56 15.25
C LEU A 32 20.31 10.62 15.97
N THR A 33 20.75 10.32 17.19
CA THR A 33 21.55 11.23 18.02
C THR A 33 23.03 11.23 17.66
N VAL A 34 23.49 10.23 16.90
CA VAL A 34 24.89 10.07 16.52
C VAL A 34 25.12 10.71 15.14
N THR A 35 25.87 11.80 15.09
CA THR A 35 26.20 12.52 13.85
C THR A 35 27.67 12.33 13.41
N SER A 36 28.51 11.82 14.30
CA SER A 36 29.91 11.48 14.03
C SER A 36 30.33 10.20 14.75
N ASP A 37 31.32 9.49 14.20
CA ASP A 37 31.96 8.36 14.88
C ASP A 37 32.98 8.85 15.93
N GLY A 38 33.59 7.90 16.66
CA GLY A 38 34.62 8.18 17.67
C GLY A 38 35.90 8.83 17.11
N ASP A 39 36.10 8.76 15.79
CA ASP A 39 37.25 9.34 15.08
C ASP A 39 36.90 10.71 14.45
N GLY A 40 35.70 11.25 14.73
CA GLY A 40 35.23 12.54 14.22
C GLY A 40 34.78 12.52 12.75
N ASN A 41 34.67 11.35 12.11
CA ASN A 41 34.10 11.26 10.78
C ASN A 41 32.58 11.40 10.85
N SER A 42 31.98 12.04 9.86
CA SER A 42 30.52 12.09 9.71
C SER A 42 29.95 10.67 9.57
N VAL A 43 28.78 10.41 10.16
CA VAL A 43 28.02 9.17 9.97
C VAL A 43 26.63 9.48 9.40
N GLY A 44 26.16 8.61 8.51
CA GLY A 44 24.82 8.68 7.93
C GLY A 44 23.80 7.90 8.76
N PHE A 45 22.63 8.49 8.98
CA PHE A 45 21.52 7.78 9.61
C PHE A 45 20.83 6.84 8.61
N LEU A 46 20.76 5.55 8.93
CA LEU A 46 20.11 4.54 8.10
C LEU A 46 18.61 4.47 8.39
N GLY A 47 17.86 5.41 7.82
CA GLY A 47 16.39 5.42 7.85
C GLY A 47 15.74 4.77 6.62
N ARG A 48 14.40 4.62 6.65
CA ARG A 48 13.59 4.09 5.53
C ARG A 48 13.77 4.86 4.21
N ALA A 49 13.99 6.17 4.29
CA ALA A 49 14.20 7.04 3.13
C ALA A 49 15.65 7.06 2.64
N HIS A 50 16.58 6.36 3.31
CA HIS A 50 17.99 6.39 2.96
C HIS A 50 18.20 5.79 1.55
N PRO A 51 18.98 6.44 0.66
CA PRO A 51 19.15 5.98 -0.73
C PRO A 51 19.69 4.54 -0.83
N LEU A 52 20.54 4.11 0.10
CA LEU A 52 21.00 2.71 0.15
C LEU A 52 19.87 1.73 0.47
N VAL A 53 18.96 2.09 1.38
CA VAL A 53 17.79 1.24 1.72
C VAL A 53 16.88 1.14 0.51
N ARG A 54 16.58 2.28 -0.13
CA ARG A 54 15.79 2.28 -1.36
C ARG A 54 16.43 1.45 -2.47
N ARG A 55 17.74 1.56 -2.71
CA ARG A 55 18.46 0.77 -3.71
C ARG A 55 18.52 -0.71 -3.38
N ALA A 56 18.69 -1.07 -2.10
CA ALA A 56 18.63 -2.45 -1.66
C ALA A 56 17.24 -3.04 -1.90
N LEU A 57 16.18 -2.31 -1.52
CA LEU A 57 14.80 -2.70 -1.76
C LEU A 57 14.48 -2.78 -3.26
N ASP A 58 14.90 -1.81 -4.06
CA ASP A 58 14.68 -1.79 -5.51
C ASP A 58 15.46 -2.92 -6.20
N ARG A 59 16.66 -3.28 -5.74
CA ARG A 59 17.40 -4.44 -6.24
C ARG A 59 16.67 -5.74 -5.94
N VAL A 60 16.19 -5.93 -4.70
CA VAL A 60 15.41 -7.12 -4.31
C VAL A 60 14.12 -7.18 -5.12
N ARG A 61 13.42 -6.06 -5.29
CA ARG A 61 12.21 -5.96 -6.11
C ARG A 61 12.45 -6.26 -7.58
N ASN A 62 13.55 -5.75 -8.17
CA ASN A 62 13.85 -5.97 -9.59
C ASN A 62 14.38 -7.38 -9.87
N LEU A 63 14.95 -8.07 -8.87
CA LEU A 63 15.25 -9.51 -8.97
C LEU A 63 13.97 -10.33 -9.14
N SER A 64 12.82 -9.85 -8.65
CA SER A 64 11.49 -10.46 -8.85
C SER A 64 11.01 -10.47 -10.31
N PHE A 65 11.51 -9.56 -11.17
CA PHE A 65 10.93 -9.26 -12.50
C PHE A 65 11.66 -9.82 -13.73
N GLY A 66 12.65 -10.73 -13.60
CA GLY A 66 13.09 -11.55 -14.74
C GLY A 66 14.57 -11.46 -15.13
N GLY A 67 15.48 -11.80 -14.21
CA GLY A 67 16.91 -12.00 -14.52
C GLY A 67 17.44 -13.41 -14.24
N ALA A 68 16.57 -14.36 -13.89
CA ALA A 68 16.99 -15.68 -13.41
C ALA A 68 17.37 -16.69 -14.52
N ALA A 69 17.20 -16.33 -15.80
CA ALA A 69 17.44 -17.28 -16.89
C ALA A 69 18.93 -17.57 -17.18
N GLU A 70 19.87 -16.80 -16.63
CA GLU A 70 21.32 -16.96 -16.92
C GLU A 70 22.18 -17.40 -15.72
N ARG A 71 21.61 -17.64 -14.53
CA ARG A 71 22.36 -18.16 -13.37
C ARG A 71 21.88 -19.56 -13.02
N ARG A 72 22.83 -20.51 -12.94
CA ARG A 72 22.58 -21.89 -12.46
C ARG A 72 22.04 -21.93 -11.02
N ASP A 73 22.35 -20.91 -10.23
CA ASP A 73 21.85 -20.74 -8.88
C ASP A 73 20.79 -19.63 -8.87
N ASP A 74 19.59 -19.90 -8.33
CA ASP A 74 18.61 -18.85 -8.08
C ASP A 74 19.21 -17.87 -7.06
N PRO A 75 19.43 -16.59 -7.42
CA PRO A 75 20.01 -15.60 -6.51
C PRO A 75 19.13 -15.29 -5.28
N ARG A 76 17.93 -15.89 -5.20
CA ARG A 76 17.01 -15.80 -4.06
C ARG A 76 17.16 -16.97 -3.09
N ALA A 77 18.03 -17.95 -3.36
CA ALA A 77 18.33 -19.06 -2.48
C ALA A 77 19.46 -18.66 -1.51
N SER A 78 19.21 -18.77 -0.22
CA SER A 78 20.22 -18.62 0.85
C SER A 78 20.18 -19.85 1.74
N ALA A 79 21.22 -20.08 2.55
CA ALA A 79 21.27 -21.20 3.48
C ALA A 79 21.75 -20.75 4.86
N VAL A 80 21.15 -21.33 5.90
CA VAL A 80 21.50 -21.11 7.31
C VAL A 80 21.52 -22.42 8.06
N THR A 81 22.28 -22.49 9.15
CA THR A 81 22.08 -23.50 10.18
C THR A 81 20.94 -23.09 11.12
N ALA A 82 20.10 -24.04 11.48
CA ALA A 82 18.97 -23.83 12.37
C ALA A 82 18.76 -25.06 13.25
N ASN A 83 18.08 -24.86 14.39
CA ASN A 83 17.65 -25.95 15.26
C ASN A 83 16.43 -26.66 14.64
N VAL A 84 16.69 -27.42 13.58
CA VAL A 84 15.71 -28.24 12.85
C VAL A 84 16.21 -29.69 12.82
N PRO A 85 15.32 -30.70 12.88
CA PRO A 85 15.74 -32.10 12.93
C PRO A 85 16.26 -32.64 11.59
N ASN A 86 15.75 -32.12 10.48
CA ASN A 86 16.11 -32.51 9.11
C ASN A 86 16.20 -31.24 8.24
N PRO A 87 16.80 -31.31 7.04
CA PRO A 87 16.78 -30.20 6.09
C PRO A 87 15.35 -29.76 5.74
N GLN A 88 15.11 -28.45 5.75
CA GLN A 88 13.80 -27.86 5.48
C GLN A 88 13.93 -26.62 4.58
N LEU A 89 12.85 -26.26 3.89
CA LEU A 89 12.79 -25.04 3.10
C LEU A 89 11.88 -24.03 3.79
N LEU A 90 12.35 -22.80 3.93
CA LEU A 90 11.54 -21.64 4.29
C LEU A 90 11.35 -20.78 3.06
N LEU A 91 10.15 -20.79 2.48
CA LEU A 91 9.78 -20.00 1.32
C LEU A 91 9.08 -18.73 1.77
N THR A 92 9.48 -17.59 1.20
CA THR A 92 8.86 -16.31 1.51
C THR A 92 8.01 -15.83 0.35
N PHE A 93 6.85 -15.25 0.66
CA PHE A 93 5.87 -14.79 -0.31
C PHE A 93 5.40 -13.38 0.02
N LEU A 94 5.02 -12.63 -1.02
CA LEU A 94 4.36 -11.34 -0.91
C LEU A 94 2.89 -11.51 -1.27
N GLY A 95 2.03 -11.47 -0.25
CA GLY A 95 0.60 -11.29 -0.44
C GLY A 95 0.29 -9.84 -0.74
N ARG A 96 -0.46 -9.57 -1.81
CA ARG A 96 -0.86 -8.21 -2.20
C ARG A 96 -2.33 -8.11 -2.55
N VAL A 97 -2.90 -6.93 -2.27
CA VAL A 97 -4.19 -6.47 -2.79
C VAL A 97 -3.95 -5.13 -3.47
N SER A 98 -4.44 -4.97 -4.71
CA SER A 98 -4.23 -3.76 -5.51
C SER A 98 -5.56 -3.15 -5.95
N SER A 99 -5.58 -1.84 -6.14
CA SER A 99 -6.66 -1.08 -6.78
C SER A 99 -6.15 -0.44 -8.09
N GLN A 100 -7.01 0.29 -8.81
CA GLN A 100 -6.53 1.15 -9.90
C GLN A 100 -5.56 2.23 -9.44
N ASN A 101 -5.59 2.58 -8.15
CA ASN A 101 -4.72 3.59 -7.56
C ASN A 101 -3.38 3.00 -7.06
N GLY A 102 -3.16 1.69 -7.20
CA GLY A 102 -1.90 1.03 -6.86
C GLY A 102 -2.07 -0.04 -5.80
N ARG A 103 -1.10 -0.14 -4.88
CA ARG A 103 -1.05 -1.20 -3.87
C ARG A 103 -1.77 -0.75 -2.61
N GLU A 104 -2.79 -1.49 -2.21
CA GLU A 104 -3.62 -1.17 -1.03
C GLU A 104 -3.17 -1.99 0.19
N LEU A 105 -2.73 -3.23 -0.02
CA LEU A 105 -2.18 -4.10 1.01
C LEU A 105 -0.95 -4.83 0.46
N GLU A 106 0.10 -4.88 1.27
CA GLU A 106 1.26 -5.75 1.06
C GLU A 106 1.59 -6.42 2.39
N ARG A 107 1.75 -7.74 2.38
CA ARG A 107 2.16 -8.51 3.56
C ARG A 107 3.11 -9.62 3.16
N VAL A 108 4.18 -9.77 3.92
CA VAL A 108 5.13 -10.87 3.74
C VAL A 108 4.65 -12.04 4.58
N LEU A 109 4.56 -13.20 3.94
CA LEU A 109 4.30 -14.48 4.58
C LEU A 109 5.54 -15.37 4.40
N ALA A 110 5.72 -16.33 5.29
CA ALA A 110 6.67 -17.40 5.08
C ALA A 110 5.98 -18.75 5.26
N VAL A 111 6.45 -19.76 4.53
CA VAL A 111 5.99 -21.14 4.66
C VAL A 111 7.22 -22.01 4.83
N GLN A 112 7.31 -22.66 5.98
CA GLN A 112 8.30 -23.68 6.25
C GLN A 112 7.74 -25.02 5.82
N ILE A 113 8.50 -25.77 5.05
CA ILE A 113 8.10 -27.06 4.52
C ILE A 113 9.22 -28.09 4.66
N THR A 114 8.83 -29.28 5.09
CA THR A 114 9.71 -30.44 5.22
C THR A 114 9.70 -31.30 3.95
N GLU A 115 10.66 -32.20 3.82
CA GLU A 115 10.69 -33.19 2.73
C GLU A 115 9.41 -34.05 2.68
N ASN A 116 8.77 -34.29 3.82
CA ASN A 116 7.51 -35.05 3.91
C ASN A 116 6.28 -34.24 3.43
N GLY A 117 6.46 -32.96 3.06
CA GLY A 117 5.38 -32.07 2.66
C GLY A 117 4.60 -31.44 3.82
N GLU A 118 5.08 -31.58 5.06
CA GLU A 118 4.47 -30.90 6.21
C GLU A 118 4.79 -29.41 6.14
N ALA A 119 3.74 -28.58 6.02
CA ALA A 119 3.87 -27.13 5.87
C ALA A 119 3.41 -26.39 7.13
N THR A 120 4.17 -25.38 7.52
CA THR A 120 3.82 -24.43 8.58
C THR A 120 3.86 -23.02 8.02
N VAL A 121 2.72 -22.32 8.09
CA VAL A 121 2.57 -20.95 7.58
C VAL A 121 2.82 -19.94 8.70
N PHE A 122 3.63 -18.93 8.40
CA PHE A 122 3.93 -17.79 9.26
C PHE A 122 3.37 -16.52 8.63
N GLU A 123 2.46 -15.85 9.34
CA GLU A 123 1.78 -14.63 8.89
C GLU A 123 2.51 -13.33 9.26
N SER A 124 3.49 -13.42 10.17
CA SER A 124 4.33 -12.31 10.61
C SER A 124 5.80 -12.58 10.35
N ALA A 125 6.55 -11.52 10.02
CA ALA A 125 8.00 -11.59 9.87
C ALA A 125 8.69 -11.99 11.18
N ASP A 126 8.14 -11.58 12.33
CA ASP A 126 8.74 -11.84 13.63
C ASP A 126 8.78 -13.35 13.98
N ASP A 127 7.86 -14.13 13.43
CA ASP A 127 7.73 -15.56 13.74
C ASP A 127 8.85 -16.41 13.11
N TRP A 128 9.38 -15.98 11.96
CA TRP A 128 10.42 -16.71 11.23
C TRP A 128 11.77 -15.96 11.16
N ARG A 129 11.83 -14.74 11.70
CA ARG A 129 13.05 -13.92 11.71
C ARG A 129 14.22 -14.60 12.42
N THR A 130 13.95 -15.47 13.37
CA THR A 130 14.97 -16.27 14.08
C THR A 130 15.80 -17.14 13.15
N PHE A 131 15.26 -17.53 11.99
CA PHE A 131 15.99 -18.26 10.95
C PHE A 131 16.85 -17.35 10.06
N ALA A 132 16.62 -16.04 10.06
CA ALA A 132 17.34 -15.09 9.22
C ALA A 132 18.57 -14.48 9.90
N ASP A 133 19.21 -15.20 10.82
CA ASP A 133 20.41 -14.76 11.54
C ASP A 133 21.65 -14.81 10.63
N PRO A 134 22.30 -13.66 10.31
CA PRO A 134 23.49 -13.64 9.46
C PRO A 134 24.66 -14.46 10.02
N ASP A 135 24.77 -14.60 11.33
CA ASP A 135 25.88 -15.34 11.96
C ASP A 135 25.76 -16.86 11.74
N LYS A 136 24.57 -17.33 11.36
CA LYS A 136 24.29 -18.72 11.02
C LYS A 136 24.31 -19.01 9.52
N ALA A 137 24.65 -18.01 8.69
CA ALA A 137 24.68 -18.17 7.25
C ALA A 137 25.78 -19.14 6.81
N ILE A 138 25.44 -20.08 5.92
CA ILE A 138 26.37 -21.07 5.35
C ILE A 138 26.45 -20.94 3.84
N ARG A 139 27.49 -21.52 3.25
CA ARG A 139 27.65 -21.54 1.79
C ARG A 139 26.59 -22.44 1.17
N THR A 140 25.97 -21.96 0.09
CA THR A 140 24.92 -22.68 -0.64
C THR A 140 25.45 -23.73 -1.62
N THR A 141 26.77 -23.85 -1.77
CA THR A 141 27.42 -24.76 -2.72
C THR A 141 27.00 -26.21 -2.45
N ASP A 142 26.50 -26.88 -3.49
CA ASP A 142 26.04 -28.28 -3.53
C ASP A 142 24.86 -28.65 -2.59
N LEU A 143 24.52 -27.81 -1.59
CA LEU A 143 23.41 -28.06 -0.67
C LEU A 143 22.07 -28.34 -1.38
N TRP A 144 21.79 -27.60 -2.45
CA TRP A 144 20.55 -27.78 -3.22
C TRP A 144 20.47 -29.18 -3.83
N VAL A 145 21.53 -29.60 -4.52
CA VAL A 145 21.62 -30.90 -5.20
C VAL A 145 21.57 -32.04 -4.18
N ASP A 146 22.32 -31.88 -3.08
CA ASP A 146 22.48 -32.94 -2.07
C ASP A 146 21.21 -33.17 -1.24
N HIS A 147 20.45 -32.11 -0.95
CA HIS A 147 19.38 -32.17 0.05
C HIS A 147 17.99 -31.79 -0.45
N PHE A 148 17.85 -31.07 -1.56
CA PHE A 148 16.58 -30.43 -1.93
C PHE A 148 16.09 -30.75 -3.35
N GLU A 149 16.97 -30.99 -4.32
CA GLU A 149 16.63 -31.12 -5.75
C GLU A 149 15.50 -32.12 -6.03
N ASN A 150 15.47 -33.23 -5.29
CA ASN A 150 14.52 -34.32 -5.51
C ASN A 150 13.07 -33.99 -5.07
N TRP A 151 12.88 -33.03 -4.16
CA TRP A 151 11.56 -32.75 -3.56
C TRP A 151 11.19 -31.27 -3.54
N ALA A 152 12.13 -30.36 -3.82
CA ALA A 152 11.92 -28.92 -3.71
C ALA A 152 10.85 -28.39 -4.67
N GLN A 153 10.74 -28.93 -5.88
CA GLN A 153 9.72 -28.48 -6.83
C GLN A 153 8.30 -28.71 -6.29
N GLN A 154 8.03 -29.91 -5.76
CA GLN A 154 6.76 -30.23 -5.14
C GLN A 154 6.53 -29.38 -3.88
N ALA A 155 7.58 -29.18 -3.07
CA ALA A 155 7.49 -28.33 -1.90
C ALA A 155 7.21 -26.85 -2.22
N ILE A 156 7.78 -26.31 -3.30
CA ILE A 156 7.49 -24.94 -3.76
C ILE A 156 6.00 -24.81 -4.14
N GLU A 157 5.45 -25.79 -4.85
CA GLU A 157 4.04 -25.82 -5.25
C GLU A 157 3.11 -25.92 -4.04
N THR A 158 3.38 -26.83 -3.11
CA THR A 158 2.63 -26.97 -1.86
C THR A 158 2.72 -25.69 -1.04
N ALA A 159 3.91 -25.13 -0.85
CA ALA A 159 4.10 -23.90 -0.08
C ALA A 159 3.38 -22.69 -0.71
N SER A 160 3.33 -22.61 -2.04
CA SER A 160 2.58 -21.56 -2.75
C SER A 160 1.07 -21.68 -2.51
N ALA A 161 0.54 -22.91 -2.52
CA ALA A 161 -0.87 -23.17 -2.21
C ALA A 161 -1.19 -22.81 -0.76
N GLU A 162 -0.36 -23.24 0.19
CA GLU A 162 -0.50 -22.94 1.62
C GLU A 162 -0.37 -21.44 1.91
N ALA A 163 0.56 -20.74 1.25
CA ALA A 163 0.70 -19.28 1.37
C ALA A 163 -0.54 -18.55 0.83
N SER A 164 -1.12 -19.02 -0.28
CA SER A 164 -2.36 -18.48 -0.84
C SER A 164 -3.53 -18.70 0.11
N GLN A 165 -3.66 -19.91 0.67
CA GLN A 165 -4.70 -20.24 1.64
C GLN A 165 -4.54 -19.46 2.95
N GLY A 166 -3.31 -19.28 3.44
CA GLY A 166 -3.02 -18.49 4.65
C GLY A 166 -3.21 -16.99 4.45
N PHE A 167 -2.95 -16.46 3.25
CA PHE A 167 -3.17 -15.04 2.96
C PHE A 167 -4.65 -14.68 2.74
N GLN A 168 -5.46 -15.63 2.26
CA GLN A 168 -6.86 -15.39 1.89
C GLN A 168 -7.69 -14.76 3.03
N PRO A 169 -7.69 -15.27 4.29
CA PRO A 169 -8.44 -14.66 5.38
C PRO A 169 -7.99 -13.23 5.70
N ILE A 170 -6.69 -12.95 5.63
CA ILE A 170 -6.11 -11.62 5.86
C ILE A 170 -6.62 -10.66 4.78
N ALA A 171 -6.58 -11.09 3.53
CA ALA A 171 -7.02 -10.30 2.39
C ALA A 171 -8.53 -10.06 2.43
N ASP A 172 -9.34 -11.06 2.77
CA ASP A 172 -10.79 -10.94 2.88
C ASP A 172 -11.22 -9.98 3.99
N ALA A 173 -10.56 -10.07 5.16
CA ALA A 173 -10.79 -9.13 6.26
C ALA A 173 -10.48 -7.69 5.83
N PHE A 174 -9.34 -7.48 5.17
CA PHE A 174 -8.94 -6.17 4.64
C PHE A 174 -9.93 -5.66 3.58
N LEU A 175 -10.30 -6.49 2.61
CA LEU A 175 -11.23 -6.13 1.53
C LEU A 175 -12.59 -5.72 2.10
N LYS A 176 -13.09 -6.45 3.10
CA LYS A 176 -14.35 -6.13 3.78
C LYS A 176 -14.26 -4.76 4.46
N GLU A 177 -13.25 -4.55 5.30
CA GLU A 177 -13.06 -3.29 6.02
C GLU A 177 -12.91 -2.11 5.03
N ARG A 178 -12.14 -2.31 3.96
CA ARG A 178 -11.89 -1.28 2.94
C ARG A 178 -13.17 -0.90 2.20
N ARG A 179 -13.97 -1.89 1.78
CA ARG A 179 -15.27 -1.64 1.12
C ARG A 179 -16.23 -0.89 2.05
N ASP A 180 -16.29 -1.28 3.32
CA ASP A 180 -17.15 -0.61 4.31
C ASP A 180 -16.69 0.84 4.57
N ALA A 181 -15.38 1.08 4.65
CA ALA A 181 -14.81 2.42 4.76
C ALA A 181 -15.15 3.29 3.53
N LEU A 182 -14.93 2.79 2.32
CA LEU A 182 -15.23 3.51 1.07
C LEU A 182 -16.73 3.79 0.91
N LYS A 183 -17.60 2.86 1.33
CA LYS A 183 -19.05 3.09 1.34
C LYS A 183 -19.43 4.22 2.28
N ARG A 184 -18.92 4.22 3.52
CA ARG A 184 -19.16 5.29 4.49
C ARG A 184 -18.69 6.64 3.97
N GLU A 185 -17.54 6.66 3.31
CA GLU A 185 -16.98 7.88 2.73
C GLU A 185 -17.84 8.41 1.58
N ARG A 186 -18.32 7.52 0.70
CA ARG A 186 -19.26 7.89 -0.36
C ARG A 186 -20.55 8.48 0.22
N ASP A 187 -21.12 7.84 1.24
CA ASP A 187 -22.33 8.33 1.92
C ASP A 187 -22.10 9.70 2.57
N GLN A 188 -20.92 9.92 3.17
CA GLN A 188 -20.53 11.22 3.71
C GLN A 188 -20.39 12.28 2.62
N GLN A 189 -19.81 11.93 1.46
CA GLN A 189 -19.64 12.85 0.35
C GLN A 189 -20.98 13.29 -0.25
N VAL A 190 -21.96 12.39 -0.35
CA VAL A 190 -23.33 12.72 -0.78
C VAL A 190 -24.01 13.63 0.23
N LYS A 191 -23.90 13.35 1.54
CA LYS A 191 -24.45 14.22 2.60
C LYS A 191 -23.80 15.60 2.61
N TRP A 192 -22.49 15.66 2.39
CA TRP A 192 -21.77 16.92 2.26
C TRP A 192 -22.27 17.71 1.07
N LEU A 193 -22.45 17.07 -0.11
CA LEU A 193 -23.00 17.74 -1.29
C LEU A 193 -24.40 18.28 -1.01
N GLN A 194 -25.27 17.49 -0.37
CA GLN A 194 -26.62 17.91 0.01
C GLN A 194 -26.56 19.16 0.91
N SER A 195 -25.74 19.14 1.97
CA SER A 195 -25.58 20.27 2.88
C SER A 195 -25.10 21.52 2.15
N ARG A 196 -24.09 21.39 1.28
CA ARG A 196 -23.57 22.52 0.50
C ARG A 196 -24.59 23.03 -0.52
N CYS A 197 -25.37 22.13 -1.09
CA CYS A 197 -26.46 22.49 -1.98
C CYS A 197 -27.51 23.31 -1.23
N ASP A 198 -27.92 22.89 -0.04
CA ASP A 198 -28.88 23.63 0.80
C ASP A 198 -28.32 24.98 1.28
N ASP A 199 -27.02 25.09 1.57
CA ASP A 199 -26.36 26.36 1.92
C ASP A 199 -26.39 27.37 0.76
N ILE A 200 -26.14 26.91 -0.47
CA ILE A 200 -26.01 27.77 -1.66
C ILE A 200 -27.38 28.13 -2.25
N THR A 201 -28.28 27.15 -2.39
CA THR A 201 -29.58 27.35 -3.04
C THR A 201 -30.70 27.69 -2.06
N GLY A 202 -30.42 27.63 -0.76
CA GLY A 202 -31.42 27.56 0.30
C GLY A 202 -32.03 26.16 0.42
N THR A 203 -32.62 25.86 1.57
CA THR A 203 -33.37 24.61 1.77
C THR A 203 -34.56 24.61 0.80
N GLY A 204 -34.55 23.72 -0.19
CA GLY A 204 -35.61 23.60 -1.21
C GLY A 204 -37.00 23.26 -0.65
N ARG A 205 -37.13 23.05 0.67
CA ARG A 205 -38.43 23.05 1.34
C ARG A 205 -38.91 24.49 1.43
N ALA A 206 -39.97 24.77 0.68
CA ALA A 206 -40.85 25.88 0.98
C ALA A 206 -41.19 25.83 2.47
N THR A 207 -40.57 26.72 3.25
CA THR A 207 -41.09 27.09 4.56
C THR A 207 -42.54 27.47 4.29
N HIS A 208 -43.47 26.65 4.76
CA HIS A 208 -44.86 27.05 4.88
C HIS A 208 -44.83 28.23 5.84
N VAL A 209 -44.71 29.44 5.29
CA VAL A 209 -44.96 30.66 6.03
C VAL A 209 -46.41 30.53 6.46
N GLN A 210 -46.63 30.22 7.74
CA GLN A 210 -47.94 30.21 8.34
C GLN A 210 -48.43 31.66 8.26
N ARG A 211 -49.29 31.94 7.26
CA ARG A 211 -49.93 33.25 7.11
C ARG A 211 -50.72 33.52 8.38
N GLY A 212 -50.57 34.73 8.92
CA GLY A 212 -51.43 35.17 10.02
C GLY A 212 -52.87 35.18 9.51
N LEU A 213 -53.83 34.82 10.37
CA LEU A 213 -55.27 34.81 10.03
C LEU A 213 -55.82 36.19 9.60
N PHE A 214 -55.00 37.25 9.71
CA PHE A 214 -55.36 38.64 9.46
C PHE A 214 -54.44 39.35 8.44
N ASP A 215 -53.65 38.62 7.64
CA ASP A 215 -52.94 39.24 6.52
C ASP A 215 -53.97 39.72 5.47
N GLU A 216 -54.08 41.05 5.30
CA GLU A 216 -54.90 41.67 4.25
C GLU A 216 -54.43 41.22 2.85
N PRO A 217 -55.32 41.15 1.86
CA PRO A 217 -54.97 40.77 0.49
C PRO A 217 -54.28 41.95 -0.22
N GLU A 218 -53.16 42.44 0.31
CA GLU A 218 -52.24 43.23 -0.49
C GLU A 218 -51.71 42.31 -1.59
N SER A 219 -52.07 42.67 -2.81
CA SER A 219 -51.44 42.32 -4.07
C SER A 219 -50.75 40.97 -4.06
N THR A 220 -51.38 39.98 -4.68
CA THR A 220 -50.68 38.87 -5.32
C THR A 220 -49.58 39.42 -6.22
N THR A 221 -48.40 39.75 -5.67
CA THR A 221 -47.14 39.54 -6.35
C THR A 221 -47.14 38.05 -6.60
N ALA A 222 -47.61 37.70 -7.80
CA ALA A 222 -47.49 36.38 -8.35
C ALA A 222 -46.09 35.89 -7.97
N ARG A 223 -46.02 34.80 -7.19
CA ARG A 223 -44.80 34.01 -7.19
C ARG A 223 -44.53 33.78 -8.67
N GLY A 224 -43.50 34.44 -9.21
CA GLY A 224 -43.06 34.20 -10.56
C GLY A 224 -42.86 32.69 -10.75
N PRO A 225 -42.88 32.20 -12.00
CA PRO A 225 -42.61 30.80 -12.27
C PRO A 225 -41.35 30.38 -11.50
N ARG A 226 -41.47 29.33 -10.68
CA ARG A 226 -40.33 28.78 -9.94
C ARG A 226 -39.20 28.52 -10.93
N ALA A 227 -37.99 28.93 -10.57
CA ALA A 227 -36.85 28.66 -11.41
C ALA A 227 -36.67 27.14 -11.55
N PRO A 228 -36.27 26.62 -12.73
CA PRO A 228 -36.20 25.18 -12.99
C PRO A 228 -35.34 24.39 -11.99
N TRP A 229 -34.31 25.01 -11.41
CA TRP A 229 -33.48 24.38 -10.39
C TRP A 229 -34.22 24.15 -9.06
N GLN A 230 -35.26 24.93 -8.74
CA GLN A 230 -36.03 24.80 -7.49
C GLN A 230 -36.92 23.56 -7.44
N THR A 231 -37.13 22.90 -8.58
CA THR A 231 -37.93 21.69 -8.69
C THR A 231 -37.09 20.41 -8.72
N LEU A 232 -35.75 20.53 -8.67
CA LEU A 232 -34.83 19.39 -8.69
C LEU A 232 -34.53 18.92 -7.27
N ASP A 233 -34.72 17.62 -7.04
CA ASP A 233 -34.45 16.97 -5.76
C ASP A 233 -33.00 16.47 -5.65
N ASP A 234 -32.37 16.09 -6.77
CA ASP A 234 -30.96 15.71 -6.77
C ASP A 234 -30.06 16.95 -6.57
N PRO A 235 -29.21 16.98 -5.52
CA PRO A 235 -28.40 18.15 -5.22
C PRO A 235 -27.34 18.46 -6.28
N ALA A 236 -26.87 17.47 -7.05
CA ALA A 236 -25.92 17.73 -8.13
C ALA A 236 -26.61 18.39 -9.34
N GLU A 237 -27.73 17.83 -9.78
CA GLU A 237 -28.56 18.40 -10.85
C GLU A 237 -29.06 19.81 -10.46
N ARG A 238 -29.44 20.00 -9.20
CA ARG A 238 -29.88 21.30 -8.68
C ARG A 238 -28.78 22.35 -8.74
N LEU A 239 -27.55 22.03 -8.29
CA LEU A 239 -26.41 22.96 -8.38
C LEU A 239 -26.04 23.25 -9.85
N ALA A 240 -26.12 22.25 -10.73
CA ALA A 240 -25.79 22.44 -12.14
C ALA A 240 -26.81 23.37 -12.83
N ALA A 241 -28.10 23.18 -12.54
CA ALA A 241 -29.15 24.07 -13.00
C ALA A 241 -29.06 25.47 -12.36
N TYR A 242 -28.65 25.57 -11.09
CA TYR A 242 -28.43 26.85 -10.40
C TYR A 242 -27.26 27.65 -11.01
N PHE A 243 -26.17 26.97 -11.40
CA PHE A 243 -25.04 27.58 -12.09
C PHE A 243 -25.43 28.19 -13.45
N THR A 244 -26.32 27.54 -14.20
CA THR A 244 -26.74 28.00 -15.53
C THR A 244 -27.78 29.14 -15.49
N ASP A 245 -28.43 29.38 -14.35
CA ASP A 245 -29.41 30.44 -14.15
C ASP A 245 -28.75 31.83 -14.11
N ARG A 246 -29.00 32.65 -15.14
CA ARG A 246 -28.44 34.01 -15.26
C ARG A 246 -29.01 35.00 -14.25
N ASN A 247 -30.10 34.66 -13.57
CA ASN A 247 -30.69 35.50 -12.54
C ASN A 247 -29.94 35.43 -11.20
N GLN A 248 -29.02 34.46 -11.02
CA GLN A 248 -28.21 34.33 -9.82
C GLN A 248 -26.94 35.18 -9.88
N SER A 249 -26.40 35.53 -8.72
CA SER A 249 -25.15 36.30 -8.64
C SER A 249 -23.98 35.51 -9.23
N THR A 250 -23.03 36.20 -9.85
CA THR A 250 -21.84 35.57 -10.43
C THR A 250 -21.02 34.80 -9.38
N GLY A 251 -20.91 35.32 -8.16
CA GLY A 251 -20.23 34.62 -7.05
C GLY A 251 -20.91 33.30 -6.68
N SER A 252 -22.23 33.31 -6.49
CA SER A 252 -23.01 32.12 -6.11
C SER A 252 -22.99 31.03 -7.19
N ARG A 253 -22.96 31.43 -8.47
CA ARG A 253 -22.81 30.49 -9.60
C ARG A 253 -21.45 29.80 -9.58
N PHE A 254 -20.36 30.57 -9.47
CA PHE A 254 -19.02 29.98 -9.41
C PHE A 254 -18.80 29.13 -8.15
N GLU A 255 -19.44 29.47 -7.04
CA GLU A 255 -19.43 28.63 -5.85
C GLU A 255 -20.11 27.27 -6.11
N ALA A 256 -21.28 27.26 -6.75
CA ALA A 256 -21.98 26.03 -7.14
C ALA A 256 -21.14 25.15 -8.08
N GLU A 257 -20.52 25.75 -9.10
CA GLU A 257 -19.60 25.06 -10.01
C GLU A 257 -18.39 24.47 -9.27
N GLY A 258 -17.79 25.25 -8.35
CA GLY A 258 -16.66 24.80 -7.55
C GLY A 258 -17.00 23.59 -6.67
N VAL A 259 -18.16 23.61 -6.02
CA VAL A 259 -18.65 22.48 -5.20
C VAL A 259 -18.87 21.24 -6.05
N LEU A 260 -19.52 21.37 -7.22
CA LEU A 260 -19.73 20.26 -8.15
C LEU A 260 -18.42 19.64 -8.62
N ARG A 261 -17.45 20.47 -9.02
CA ARG A 261 -16.15 20.00 -9.47
C ARG A 261 -15.40 19.24 -8.37
N LEU A 262 -15.42 19.74 -7.12
CA LEU A 262 -14.80 19.03 -5.99
C LEU A 262 -15.51 17.70 -5.71
N TYR A 263 -16.84 17.68 -5.79
CA TYR A 263 -17.64 16.47 -5.63
C TYR A 263 -17.30 15.42 -6.68
N GLU A 264 -17.33 15.78 -7.97
CA GLU A 264 -17.01 14.88 -9.08
C GLU A 264 -15.57 14.35 -8.98
N GLN A 265 -14.62 15.22 -8.66
CA GLN A 265 -13.23 14.82 -8.46
C GLN A 265 -13.11 13.80 -7.33
N ARG A 266 -13.79 14.02 -6.19
CA ARG A 266 -13.75 13.10 -5.06
C ARG A 266 -14.44 11.77 -5.38
N MET A 267 -15.59 11.81 -6.05
CA MET A 267 -16.31 10.61 -6.47
C MET A 267 -15.47 9.75 -7.42
N LYS A 268 -14.82 10.36 -8.40
CA LYS A 268 -13.90 9.64 -9.31
C LYS A 268 -12.74 8.98 -8.57
N GLN A 269 -12.19 9.63 -7.54
CA GLN A 269 -11.15 9.03 -6.69
C GLN A 269 -11.69 7.83 -5.90
N LEU A 270 -12.89 7.94 -5.34
CA LEU A 270 -13.53 6.84 -4.61
C LEU A 270 -13.85 5.66 -5.52
N ASP A 271 -14.26 5.91 -6.77
CA ASP A 271 -14.49 4.88 -7.78
C ASP A 271 -13.18 4.12 -8.08
N ALA A 272 -12.08 4.83 -8.32
CA ALA A 272 -10.77 4.23 -8.57
C ALA A 272 -10.27 3.38 -7.38
N LEU A 273 -10.57 3.79 -6.14
CA LEU A 273 -10.24 3.03 -4.94
C LEU A 273 -11.16 1.81 -4.71
N SER A 274 -12.38 1.85 -5.25
CA SER A 274 -13.37 0.77 -5.08
C SER A 274 -13.16 -0.42 -6.02
N ASP A 275 -12.42 -0.23 -7.11
CA ASP A 275 -12.01 -1.29 -8.03
C ASP A 275 -10.83 -2.09 -7.47
N LEU A 276 -11.10 -2.81 -6.38
CA LEU A 276 -10.14 -3.68 -5.70
C LEU A 276 -10.03 -5.01 -6.46
N ARG A 277 -8.81 -5.35 -6.88
CA ARG A 277 -8.48 -6.62 -7.53
C ARG A 277 -8.47 -7.77 -6.52
N GLU A 278 -8.51 -8.99 -7.06
CA GLU A 278 -8.36 -10.21 -6.27
C GLU A 278 -6.98 -10.26 -5.57
N PRO A 279 -6.91 -10.86 -4.37
CA PRO A 279 -5.65 -11.07 -3.67
C PRO A 279 -4.70 -11.94 -4.49
N GLU A 280 -3.42 -11.58 -4.48
CA GLU A 280 -2.38 -12.32 -5.21
C GLU A 280 -1.22 -12.62 -4.28
N VAL A 281 -0.64 -13.81 -4.41
CA VAL A 281 0.56 -14.24 -3.69
C VAL A 281 1.68 -14.47 -4.69
N MET A 282 2.82 -13.80 -4.49
CA MET A 282 4.00 -13.93 -5.35
C MET A 282 5.20 -14.46 -4.57
N PRO A 283 6.02 -15.37 -5.12
CA PRO A 283 7.23 -15.85 -4.46
C PRO A 283 8.30 -14.76 -4.38
N LEU A 284 8.91 -14.59 -3.21
CA LEU A 284 9.99 -13.64 -2.95
C LEU A 284 11.37 -14.30 -2.90
N GLY A 285 11.50 -15.42 -2.18
CA GLY A 285 12.78 -16.12 -2.07
C GLY A 285 12.72 -17.37 -1.22
N ILE A 286 13.85 -18.08 -1.16
CA ILE A 286 13.98 -19.40 -0.56
C ILE A 286 15.15 -19.37 0.43
N LEU A 287 14.92 -19.86 1.64
CA LEU A 287 15.93 -20.07 2.65
C LEU A 287 16.01 -21.56 2.98
N MET A 288 17.16 -22.17 2.71
CA MET A 288 17.48 -23.55 3.08
C MET A 288 17.88 -23.59 4.56
N LEU A 289 17.12 -24.34 5.35
CA LEU A 289 17.38 -24.55 6.77
C LEU A 289 18.10 -25.89 6.93
N MET A 290 19.36 -25.83 7.34
CA MET A 290 20.16 -27.03 7.61
C MET A 290 20.21 -27.30 9.13
N PRO A 291 20.17 -28.56 9.56
CA PRO A 291 20.34 -28.91 10.97
C PRO A 291 21.70 -28.42 11.49
N GLU A 292 21.72 -27.94 12.73
CA GLU A 292 22.98 -27.70 13.44
C GLU A 292 23.70 -29.04 13.62
N VAL A 293 24.92 -29.15 13.08
CA VAL A 293 25.78 -30.31 13.29
C VAL A 293 26.27 -30.23 14.74
N ASN A 294 25.72 -31.08 15.62
CA ASN A 294 26.28 -31.32 16.96
C ASN A 294 27.63 -32.05 16.87
#